data_AF-A0A382CRG5-F1
#
_entry.id   AF-A0A382CRG5-F1
#
_cell.length_a   1.000
_cell.length_b   1.000
_cell.length_c   1.000
_cell.angle_alpha   90.00
_cell.angle_beta   90.00
_cell.angle_gamma   90.00
#
_symmetry.space_group_name_H-M   'P 1'
#
loop_
_entity.id
_entity.type
_entity.pdbx_description
1 polymer ?
#
loop_
_entity_poly.entity_id
_entity_poly.type
_entity_poly.pdbx_seq_one_letter_code
_entity_poly.pdbx_strand_id
1 'polypeptide(L)'
;MAYFMGKGGFVWWQGVVEDRHDPLYLGRCKIRVLGWHSENKNDQPTAGLPWAYPVAPITSASQTGVGSTPLGPVEGTWVIGFYRDGEDGQEPMFFGTIGGIPELDAKGINNDGTETGGRGFLDPRLEGGDVGHPMFPDEGGKRDLFYNPVADLVPREPATIIHNANPDPSEDVQTVAVSAKTTLEKKSEVRSMIGTTGPNTTTPPFTVKVVEQPLRSTYPDTGLANTSLSTTRNLDYLKEPTTNRLARGIRGNTDTSDPRVSGIVFEKMENRKAGQMHIPTADGKSWSEPPSPWQAIYPYNHVHQTESGHVIEMDDTPNRERLHWYHRTGTFTEIHPVGIKVDKIVNNYYNIILGAKYTHIEA
;
A
#
# COMPACT_ATOMS: atom_id res chain seq x y z
N MET A 1 3.65 6.67 45.00
CA MET A 1 2.68 5.57 45.22
C MET A 1 2.73 4.65 44.02
N ALA A 2 2.77 3.33 44.23
CA ALA A 2 2.61 2.39 43.12
C ALA A 2 1.17 2.48 42.62
N TYR A 3 0.99 3.00 41.41
CA TYR A 3 -0.28 3.01 40.72
C TYR A 3 -0.74 1.54 40.56
N PHE A 4 -1.87 1.16 41.15
CA PHE A 4 -2.42 -0.21 41.03
C PHE A 4 -3.04 -0.37 39.63
N MET A 5 -2.19 -0.72 38.66
CA MET A 5 -2.61 -1.01 37.28
C MET A 5 -3.76 -2.02 37.27
N GLY A 6 -4.85 -1.69 36.58
CA GLY A 6 -6.04 -2.54 36.45
C GLY A 6 -7.12 -2.36 37.52
N LYS A 7 -6.95 -1.48 38.52
CA LYS A 7 -8.00 -1.11 39.48
C LYS A 7 -8.53 0.33 39.33
N GLY A 8 -7.83 1.18 38.59
CA GLY A 8 -8.11 2.62 38.40
C GLY A 8 -9.21 2.97 37.39
N GLY A 9 -10.10 2.03 37.05
CA GLY A 9 -11.12 2.20 36.01
C GLY A 9 -10.56 2.01 34.59
N PHE A 10 -11.44 1.73 33.63
CA PHE A 10 -11.10 1.57 32.21
C PHE A 10 -11.62 2.78 31.44
N VAL A 11 -10.72 3.69 31.08
CA VAL A 11 -11.04 4.88 30.28
C VAL A 11 -10.70 4.58 28.83
N TRP A 12 -11.73 4.30 28.03
CA TRP A 12 -11.57 4.09 26.59
C TRP A 12 -11.57 5.43 25.84
N TRP A 13 -11.00 5.42 24.65
CA TRP A 13 -10.94 6.60 23.81
C TRP A 13 -10.89 6.24 22.32
N GLN A 14 -11.20 7.22 21.47
CA GLN A 14 -11.01 7.16 20.02
C GLN A 14 -10.11 8.31 19.60
N GLY A 15 -9.29 8.09 18.57
CA GLY A 15 -8.37 9.09 18.08
C GLY A 15 -7.85 8.80 16.68
N VAL A 16 -7.02 9.72 16.19
CA VAL A 16 -6.40 9.64 14.86
C VAL A 16 -4.89 9.54 15.00
N VAL A 17 -4.28 8.59 14.31
CA VAL A 17 -2.81 8.46 14.28
C VAL A 17 -2.21 9.66 13.56
N GLU A 18 -1.34 10.38 14.27
CA GLU A 18 -0.67 11.57 13.77
C GLU A 18 0.77 11.31 13.27
N ASP A 19 1.45 10.36 13.88
CA ASP A 19 2.82 9.96 13.54
C ASP A 19 3.04 8.50 13.93
N ARG A 20 3.78 7.76 13.10
CA ARG A 20 4.10 6.33 13.30
C ARG A 20 5.60 6.05 13.31
N HIS A 21 6.44 7.07 13.20
CA HIS A 21 7.89 6.92 13.12
C HIS A 21 8.49 6.77 14.51
N ASP A 22 8.21 5.63 15.13
CA ASP A 22 8.65 5.30 16.47
C ASP A 22 10.18 5.10 16.53
N PRO A 23 10.94 5.95 17.25
CA PRO A 23 12.39 5.82 17.36
C PRO A 23 12.83 4.53 18.07
N LEU A 24 11.93 3.86 18.79
CA LEU A 24 12.21 2.58 19.47
C LEU A 24 11.79 1.35 18.67
N TYR A 25 11.15 1.53 17.50
CA TYR A 25 10.71 0.44 16.64
C TYR A 25 9.78 -0.58 17.33
N LEU A 26 8.96 -0.11 18.29
CA LEU A 26 7.99 -0.93 19.03
C LEU A 26 6.57 -0.88 18.42
N GLY A 27 6.41 -0.18 17.30
CA GLY A 27 5.11 0.04 16.64
C GLY A 27 4.25 1.10 17.34
N ARG A 28 4.85 1.94 18.19
CA ARG A 28 4.12 3.02 18.86
C ARG A 28 3.68 4.07 17.86
N CYS A 29 2.54 4.69 18.13
CA CYS A 29 1.99 5.77 17.31
C CYS A 29 1.69 6.98 18.19
N LYS A 30 1.92 8.19 17.69
CA LYS A 30 1.34 9.40 18.29
C LYS A 30 -0.09 9.50 17.83
N ILE A 31 -1.02 9.63 18.77
CA ILE A 31 -2.45 9.61 18.48
C ILE A 31 -3.09 10.85 19.10
N ARG A 32 -3.83 11.60 18.29
CA ARG A 32 -4.65 12.71 18.79
C ARG A 32 -5.99 12.15 19.25
N VAL A 33 -6.24 12.23 20.55
CA VAL A 33 -7.36 11.57 21.22
C VAL A 33 -8.52 12.53 21.40
N LEU A 34 -9.71 12.13 20.96
CA LEU A 34 -10.91 12.95 21.01
C LEU A 34 -11.30 13.27 22.46
N GLY A 35 -11.61 14.55 22.71
CA GLY A 35 -11.98 15.06 24.02
C GLY A 35 -10.80 15.33 24.96
N TRP A 36 -9.64 14.71 24.73
CA TRP A 36 -8.43 14.89 25.55
C TRP A 36 -7.43 15.87 24.94
N HIS A 37 -7.30 15.85 23.61
CA HIS A 37 -6.33 16.67 22.89
C HIS A 37 -7.03 17.80 22.12
N SER A 38 -6.36 18.94 21.97
CA SER A 38 -6.90 20.08 21.20
C SER A 38 -7.00 19.73 19.72
N GLU A 39 -8.04 20.24 19.04
CA GLU A 39 -8.14 20.15 17.57
C GLU A 39 -7.17 21.11 16.85
N ASN A 40 -6.59 22.08 17.55
CA ASN A 40 -5.65 23.01 16.96
C ASN A 40 -4.20 22.52 17.20
N LYS A 41 -3.46 22.22 16.13
CA LYS A 41 -2.08 21.71 16.27
C LYS A 41 -1.10 22.80 16.71
N ASN A 42 -1.44 24.08 16.55
CA ASN A 42 -0.63 25.17 17.11
C ASN A 42 -0.67 25.16 18.65
N ASP A 43 -1.81 24.78 19.25
CA ASP A 43 -1.94 24.67 20.71
C ASP A 43 -1.29 23.39 21.24
N GLN A 44 -1.39 22.30 20.48
CA GLN A 44 -0.80 21.01 20.82
C GLN A 44 -0.20 20.35 19.58
N PRO A 45 1.10 20.55 19.31
CA PRO A 45 1.78 19.99 18.14
C PRO A 45 1.81 18.46 18.17
N THR A 46 1.84 17.83 16.99
CA THR A 46 2.00 16.37 16.84
C THR A 46 3.19 15.84 17.64
N ALA A 47 4.30 16.58 17.64
CA ALA A 47 5.51 16.22 18.37
C ALA A 47 5.27 16.02 19.87
N GLY A 48 4.36 16.81 20.47
CA GLY A 48 4.03 16.80 21.90
C GLY A 48 3.00 15.75 22.32
N LEU A 49 2.44 14.98 21.39
CA LEU A 49 1.52 13.90 21.72
C LEU A 49 2.26 12.70 22.37
N PRO A 50 1.65 12.04 23.38
CA PRO A 50 2.23 10.84 23.97
C PRO A 50 2.26 9.68 22.96
N TRP A 51 3.28 8.83 23.09
CA TRP A 51 3.38 7.59 22.32
C TRP A 51 2.42 6.53 22.87
N ALA A 52 1.49 6.08 22.04
CA ALA A 52 0.57 5.01 22.37
C ALA A 52 1.12 3.64 21.95
N TYR A 53 0.96 2.64 22.81
CA TYR A 53 1.45 1.28 22.54
C TYR A 53 0.39 0.42 21.85
N PRO A 54 0.74 -0.31 20.77
CA PRO A 54 -0.16 -1.27 20.15
C PRO A 54 -0.33 -2.51 21.04
N VAL A 55 -1.56 -3.00 21.14
CA VAL A 55 -1.87 -4.31 21.69
C VAL A 55 -1.88 -5.32 20.54
N ALA A 56 -0.91 -6.24 20.55
CA ALA A 56 -0.85 -7.30 19.54
C ALA A 56 -1.97 -8.34 19.75
N PRO A 57 -2.47 -8.97 18.68
CA PRO A 57 -3.39 -10.10 18.82
C PRO A 57 -2.71 -11.28 19.53
N ILE A 58 -3.48 -12.12 20.22
CA ILE A 58 -2.93 -13.27 20.97
C ILE A 58 -2.21 -14.31 20.09
N THR A 59 -2.41 -14.27 18.78
CA THR A 59 -1.69 -15.08 17.79
C THR A 59 -0.27 -14.58 17.52
N SER A 60 0.08 -13.39 18.02
CA SER A 60 1.42 -12.81 17.98
C SER A 60 2.04 -12.87 19.38
N ALA A 61 3.15 -13.60 19.53
CA ALA A 61 3.78 -13.81 20.84
C ALA A 61 4.42 -12.55 21.43
N SER A 62 4.79 -11.57 20.60
CA SER A 62 5.44 -10.30 21.00
C SER A 62 6.63 -10.51 21.94
N GLN A 63 7.39 -11.58 21.69
CA GLN A 63 8.52 -12.01 22.52
C GLN A 63 9.71 -12.27 21.60
N THR A 64 10.88 -11.70 21.91
CA THR A 64 12.17 -11.84 21.21
C THR A 64 12.09 -12.44 19.80
N GLY A 65 11.69 -11.62 18.82
CA GLY A 65 11.67 -12.00 17.40
C GLY A 65 10.57 -12.98 16.97
N VAL A 66 9.62 -13.31 17.86
CA VAL A 66 8.49 -14.21 17.59
C VAL A 66 7.18 -13.44 17.65
N GLY A 67 6.42 -13.45 16.57
CA GLY A 67 5.12 -12.80 16.45
C GLY A 67 4.91 -12.16 15.08
N SER A 68 3.82 -11.42 14.96
CA SER A 68 3.55 -10.55 13.83
C SER A 68 4.18 -9.18 14.06
N THR A 69 4.56 -8.51 12.97
CA THR A 69 5.05 -7.14 13.01
C THR A 69 3.98 -6.22 13.64
N PRO A 70 4.31 -5.38 14.64
CA PRO A 70 3.34 -4.51 15.33
C PRO A 70 3.04 -3.23 14.54
N LEU A 71 3.04 -3.32 13.21
CA LEU A 71 2.83 -2.21 12.28
C LEU A 71 1.54 -2.45 11.50
N GLY A 72 0.95 -1.38 10.99
CA GLY A 72 -0.31 -1.45 10.24
C GLY A 72 -1.02 -0.11 10.15
N PRO A 73 -1.18 0.64 11.26
CA PRO A 73 -1.74 1.99 11.20
C PRO A 73 -0.85 2.89 10.34
N VAL A 74 -1.48 3.58 9.39
CA VAL A 74 -0.92 4.74 8.69
C VAL A 74 -1.41 5.99 9.38
N GLU A 75 -0.69 7.08 9.23
CA GLU A 75 -1.16 8.37 9.71
C GLU A 75 -2.49 8.73 9.02
N GLY A 76 -3.42 9.30 9.79
CA GLY A 76 -4.84 9.43 9.43
C GLY A 76 -5.72 8.23 9.83
N THR A 77 -5.13 7.10 10.26
CA THR A 77 -5.90 5.93 10.71
C THR A 77 -6.64 6.25 12.01
N TRP A 78 -7.95 6.03 12.00
CA TRP A 78 -8.76 6.06 13.20
C TRP A 78 -8.52 4.82 14.05
N VAL A 79 -8.38 5.01 15.34
CA VAL A 79 -8.01 3.96 16.29
C VAL A 79 -8.82 4.06 17.56
N ILE A 80 -9.03 2.90 18.19
CA ILE A 80 -9.64 2.77 19.50
C ILE A 80 -8.62 2.24 20.49
N GLY A 81 -8.67 2.81 21.69
CA GLY A 81 -7.73 2.51 22.75
C GLY A 81 -8.27 2.77 24.14
N PHE A 82 -7.37 2.67 25.10
CA PHE A 82 -7.63 2.98 26.50
C PHE A 82 -6.38 3.54 27.18
N TYR A 83 -6.58 4.26 28.28
CA TYR A 83 -5.48 4.71 29.14
C TYR A 83 -5.23 3.68 30.24
N ARG A 84 -3.96 3.28 30.43
CA ARG A 84 -3.55 2.39 31.52
C ARG A 84 -3.65 3.03 32.89
N ASP A 85 -3.56 4.36 32.91
CA ASP A 85 -3.59 5.21 34.09
C ASP A 85 -4.96 5.88 34.33
N GLY A 86 -6.02 5.42 33.66
CA GLY A 86 -7.39 5.87 33.92
C GLY A 86 -7.61 7.31 33.47
N GLU A 87 -8.16 8.15 34.34
CA GLU A 87 -8.46 9.56 34.03
C GLU A 87 -7.21 10.47 34.00
N ASP A 88 -6.06 9.97 34.42
CA ASP A 88 -4.81 10.73 34.34
C ASP A 88 -4.34 10.90 32.87
N GLY A 89 -4.70 9.96 31.99
CA GLY A 89 -4.59 10.13 30.53
C GLY A 89 -3.17 10.15 29.94
N GLN A 90 -2.16 9.65 30.66
CA GLN A 90 -0.74 9.77 30.29
C GLN A 90 -0.18 8.52 29.59
N GLU A 91 -0.76 7.33 29.84
CA GLU A 91 -0.27 6.04 29.31
C GLU A 91 -1.26 5.44 28.30
N PRO A 92 -1.33 5.95 27.05
CA PRO A 92 -2.24 5.43 26.04
C PRO A 92 -1.81 4.06 25.48
N MET A 93 -2.79 3.19 25.27
CA MET A 93 -2.67 1.95 24.51
C MET A 93 -3.79 1.87 23.48
N PHE A 94 -3.53 1.25 22.33
CA PHE A 94 -4.55 1.04 21.29
C PHE A 94 -4.54 -0.39 20.77
N PHE A 95 -5.70 -0.90 20.39
CA PHE A 95 -5.87 -2.32 20.05
C PHE A 95 -6.70 -2.57 18.79
N GLY A 96 -7.27 -1.52 18.21
CA GLY A 96 -8.09 -1.63 17.00
C GLY A 96 -7.99 -0.39 16.13
N THR A 97 -8.14 -0.61 14.84
CA THR A 97 -8.36 0.45 13.85
C THR A 97 -9.85 0.51 13.50
N ILE A 98 -10.36 1.69 13.19
CA ILE A 98 -11.74 1.92 12.81
C ILE A 98 -11.76 2.32 11.34
N GLY A 99 -12.50 1.58 10.53
CA GLY A 99 -12.80 1.95 9.15
C GLY A 99 -13.99 2.91 9.09
N GLY A 100 -14.02 3.75 8.06
CA GLY A 100 -15.07 4.74 7.86
C GLY A 100 -15.19 5.15 6.40
N ILE A 101 -15.98 6.19 6.14
CA ILE A 101 -16.06 6.85 4.84
C ILE A 101 -15.47 8.25 5.01
N PRO A 102 -14.39 8.61 4.29
CA PRO A 102 -13.83 9.95 4.36
C PRO A 102 -14.77 10.93 3.62
N GLU A 103 -15.34 11.88 4.35
CA GLU A 103 -16.25 12.89 3.78
C GLU A 103 -15.53 14.16 3.31
N LEU A 104 -14.39 14.48 3.93
CA LEU A 104 -13.60 15.68 3.66
C LEU A 104 -12.17 15.30 3.30
N ASP A 105 -11.61 15.99 2.29
CA ASP A 105 -10.19 15.91 2.00
C ASP A 105 -9.41 16.74 3.04
N ALA A 106 -8.41 16.12 3.64
CA ALA A 106 -7.53 16.72 4.62
C ALA A 106 -6.54 17.73 3.99
N LYS A 107 -6.29 17.62 2.68
CA LYS A 107 -5.35 18.48 1.95
C LYS A 107 -5.80 19.94 2.00
N GLY A 108 -4.91 20.82 2.44
CA GLY A 108 -5.15 22.27 2.53
C GLY A 108 -5.92 22.74 3.77
N ILE A 109 -6.60 21.86 4.52
CA ILE A 109 -7.21 22.18 5.82
C ILE A 109 -6.21 21.97 6.97
N ASN A 110 -5.35 20.95 6.83
CA ASN A 110 -4.34 20.61 7.82
C ASN A 110 -3.04 21.40 7.66
N ASN A 111 -3.00 22.33 6.72
CA ASN A 111 -1.92 23.27 6.52
C ASN A 111 -2.52 24.69 6.53
N ASP A 112 -2.48 25.36 7.68
CA ASP A 112 -2.88 26.76 7.85
C ASP A 112 -1.75 27.75 7.49
N GLY A 113 -0.64 27.25 6.93
CA GLY A 113 0.55 28.03 6.61
C GLY A 113 1.59 28.09 7.74
N THR A 114 1.36 27.38 8.86
CA THR A 114 2.33 27.24 9.98
C THR A 114 3.14 25.96 9.87
N GLU A 115 4.29 25.90 10.56
CA GLU A 115 5.16 24.72 10.60
C GLU A 115 4.51 23.50 11.29
N THR A 116 3.54 23.73 12.17
CA THR A 116 2.89 22.73 13.02
C THR A 116 1.62 22.11 12.41
N GLY A 117 1.16 22.66 11.28
CA GLY A 117 -0.10 22.30 10.64
C GLY A 117 -1.31 22.93 11.31
N GLY A 118 -2.42 22.98 10.58
CA GLY A 118 -3.67 23.62 11.00
C GLY A 118 -4.50 22.73 11.94
N ARG A 119 -5.52 22.07 11.38
CA ARG A 119 -6.48 21.29 12.16
C ARG A 119 -6.01 19.85 12.42
N GLY A 120 -6.23 19.37 13.64
CA GLY A 120 -6.05 17.98 14.10
C GLY A 120 -7.31 17.15 13.88
N PHE A 121 -7.25 15.85 14.23
CA PHE A 121 -8.32 14.86 14.00
C PHE A 121 -8.68 14.61 12.53
N LEU A 122 -7.92 15.25 11.64
CA LEU A 122 -7.84 14.96 10.23
C LEU A 122 -6.46 14.31 9.99
N ASP A 123 -6.18 13.88 8.76
CA ASP A 123 -4.87 13.30 8.50
C ASP A 123 -3.74 14.29 8.83
N PRO A 124 -2.87 13.95 9.77
CA PRO A 124 -1.90 14.86 10.36
C PRO A 124 -0.89 15.46 9.38
N ARG A 125 -0.69 14.86 8.20
CA ARG A 125 0.50 15.12 7.42
C ARG A 125 0.35 16.46 6.66
N LEU A 126 1.43 17.06 6.16
CA LEU A 126 1.42 18.37 5.47
C LEU A 126 1.48 18.20 3.95
N GLU A 127 1.06 19.22 3.18
CA GLU A 127 1.11 19.19 1.70
C GLU A 127 2.53 19.05 1.13
N GLY A 128 3.55 19.36 1.94
CA GLY A 128 4.97 19.20 1.60
C GLY A 128 5.72 18.06 2.30
N GLY A 129 5.06 17.22 3.13
CA GLY A 129 5.77 16.27 4.01
C GLY A 129 6.28 16.92 5.30
N ASP A 130 6.73 16.10 6.24
CA ASP A 130 7.13 16.53 7.59
C ASP A 130 8.51 17.20 7.56
N VAL A 131 8.63 18.42 8.07
CA VAL A 131 9.92 19.12 8.24
C VAL A 131 10.37 18.84 9.67
N GLY A 132 11.52 18.18 9.84
CA GLY A 132 12.04 17.80 11.15
C GLY A 132 12.10 18.95 12.17
N HIS A 133 12.07 18.62 13.46
CA HIS A 133 11.84 19.56 14.56
C HIS A 133 12.93 20.64 14.71
N PRO A 134 12.59 21.94 14.84
CA PRO A 134 13.56 23.04 14.91
C PRO A 134 14.49 23.08 16.14
N MET A 135 14.06 22.53 17.30
CA MET A 135 14.81 22.64 18.57
C MET A 135 15.75 21.46 18.89
N PHE A 136 15.87 20.45 18.02
CA PHE A 136 16.81 19.33 18.20
C PHE A 136 17.80 19.25 17.03
N PRO A 137 18.66 20.28 16.84
CA PRO A 137 19.66 20.29 15.77
C PRO A 137 20.73 19.19 15.90
N ASP A 138 20.82 18.54 17.07
CA ASP A 138 21.70 17.40 17.37
C ASP A 138 21.12 16.03 16.97
N GLU A 139 19.85 15.97 16.52
CA GLU A 139 19.34 14.87 15.68
C GLU A 139 19.81 15.02 14.21
N GLY A 140 20.55 16.08 13.90
CA GLY A 140 21.30 16.27 12.66
C GLY A 140 22.74 15.75 12.75
N GLY A 141 22.94 14.44 12.65
CA GLY A 141 24.27 13.86 12.41
C GLY A 141 24.51 12.49 13.04
N LYS A 142 25.11 11.58 12.25
CA LYS A 142 25.22 10.12 12.42
C LYS A 142 25.33 9.63 13.88
N ARG A 143 24.17 9.40 14.47
CA ARG A 143 23.89 8.26 15.34
C ARG A 143 22.55 7.69 14.85
N ASP A 144 22.38 6.39 15.01
CA ASP A 144 21.11 5.69 14.90
C ASP A 144 20.68 5.15 13.52
N LEU A 145 20.00 4.01 13.59
CA LEU A 145 19.45 3.25 12.48
C LEU A 145 18.64 4.18 11.57
N PHE A 146 19.06 4.25 10.31
CA PHE A 146 18.56 5.10 9.24
C PHE A 146 17.04 5.34 9.26
N TYR A 147 16.61 6.49 9.76
CA TYR A 147 15.32 7.08 9.44
C TYR A 147 15.56 8.53 8.98
N ASN A 148 15.27 8.83 7.71
CA ASN A 148 15.40 10.16 7.13
C ASN A 148 14.04 10.64 6.60
N PRO A 149 13.30 11.47 7.37
CA PRO A 149 11.95 11.89 7.02
C PRO A 149 11.86 12.71 5.72
N VAL A 150 12.97 13.29 5.23
CA VAL A 150 12.99 14.09 3.99
C VAL A 150 13.23 13.23 2.74
N ALA A 151 13.74 12.00 2.90
CA ALA A 151 14.01 11.07 1.79
C ALA A 151 13.09 9.85 1.79
N ASP A 152 12.54 9.47 2.94
CA ASP A 152 11.71 8.28 3.10
C ASP A 152 10.25 8.61 2.78
N LEU A 153 9.97 8.76 1.48
CA LEU A 153 8.62 8.85 0.94
C LEU A 153 7.76 7.67 1.43
N VAL A 154 6.55 7.94 1.92
CA VAL A 154 5.61 6.89 2.35
C VAL A 154 5.45 5.86 1.22
N PRO A 155 5.68 4.56 1.49
CA PRO A 155 5.49 3.55 0.46
C PRO A 155 4.04 3.58 -0.03
N ARG A 156 3.87 3.74 -1.34
CA ARG A 156 2.57 3.75 -2.01
C ARG A 156 2.54 2.69 -3.11
N GLU A 157 1.35 2.25 -3.47
CA GLU A 157 1.18 1.48 -4.69
C GLU A 157 1.62 2.28 -5.92
N PRO A 158 2.22 1.63 -6.94
CA PRO A 158 2.62 2.35 -8.15
C PRO A 158 1.40 2.91 -8.87
N ALA A 159 1.61 4.01 -9.60
CA ALA A 159 0.57 4.64 -10.41
C ALA A 159 0.11 3.70 -11.53
N THR A 160 1.04 2.99 -12.18
CA THR A 160 0.71 1.95 -13.16
C THR A 160 1.91 1.06 -13.42
N ILE A 161 1.64 -0.11 -13.99
CA ILE A 161 2.63 -1.03 -14.54
C ILE A 161 2.32 -1.21 -16.02
N ILE A 162 3.28 -0.88 -16.88
CA ILE A 162 3.11 -0.89 -18.33
C ILE A 162 3.95 -2.00 -18.93
N HIS A 163 3.26 -2.91 -19.61
CA HIS A 163 3.86 -3.98 -20.40
C HIS A 163 3.91 -3.56 -21.87
N ASN A 164 5.06 -3.74 -22.52
CA ASN A 164 5.22 -3.47 -23.95
C ASN A 164 5.83 -4.67 -24.66
N ALA A 165 5.04 -5.26 -25.56
CA ALA A 165 5.45 -6.41 -26.39
C ALA A 165 6.19 -6.01 -27.68
N ASN A 166 6.18 -4.72 -28.03
CA ASN A 166 6.90 -4.17 -29.18
C ASN A 166 7.69 -2.93 -28.73
N PRO A 167 8.70 -3.09 -27.84
CA PRO A 167 9.47 -1.97 -27.35
C PRO A 167 10.35 -1.38 -28.45
N ASP A 168 10.50 -0.05 -28.43
CA ASP A 168 11.50 0.63 -29.25
C ASP A 168 12.88 0.49 -28.57
N PRO A 169 13.86 -0.20 -29.18
CA PRO A 169 15.19 -0.35 -28.60
C PRO A 169 15.95 0.96 -28.39
N SER A 170 15.54 2.05 -29.03
CA SER A 170 16.13 3.38 -28.85
C SER A 170 15.45 4.19 -27.73
N GLU A 171 14.34 3.70 -27.18
CA GLU A 171 13.63 4.34 -26.08
C GLU A 171 14.46 4.29 -24.80
N ASP A 172 14.57 5.44 -24.15
CA ASP A 172 15.25 5.55 -22.87
C ASP A 172 14.53 4.75 -21.76
N VAL A 173 15.29 4.22 -20.80
CA VAL A 173 14.77 3.37 -19.71
C VAL A 173 13.80 4.09 -18.77
N GLN A 174 13.84 5.43 -18.73
CA GLN A 174 12.97 6.31 -17.95
C GLN A 174 11.89 6.98 -18.82
N THR A 175 11.73 6.57 -20.07
CA THR A 175 10.68 7.06 -20.96
C THR A 175 9.58 6.02 -21.10
N VAL A 176 8.31 6.38 -21.01
CA VAL A 176 7.19 5.45 -21.27
C VAL A 176 5.93 6.17 -21.75
N ALA A 177 5.29 5.63 -22.77
CA ALA A 177 3.95 6.05 -23.19
C ALA A 177 2.89 5.45 -22.24
N VAL A 178 2.19 6.32 -21.49
CA VAL A 178 1.12 5.92 -20.56
C VAL A 178 -0.23 5.85 -21.27
N SER A 179 -0.45 6.75 -22.24
CA SER A 179 -1.64 6.79 -23.08
C SER A 179 -1.30 7.32 -24.47
N ALA A 180 -2.24 7.25 -25.41
CA ALA A 180 -2.08 7.87 -26.73
C ALA A 180 -1.82 9.39 -26.70
N LYS A 181 -2.08 10.06 -25.57
CA LYS A 181 -1.92 11.50 -25.38
C LYS A 181 -0.82 11.87 -24.39
N THR A 182 -0.23 10.91 -23.68
CA THR A 182 0.68 11.18 -22.58
C THR A 182 1.87 10.23 -22.62
N THR A 183 3.05 10.82 -22.80
CA THR A 183 4.35 10.15 -22.69
C THR A 183 5.13 10.81 -21.56
N LEU A 184 5.66 10.00 -20.65
CA LEU A 184 6.60 10.43 -19.64
C LEU A 184 7.99 10.33 -20.25
N GLU A 185 8.63 11.46 -20.56
CA GLU A 185 9.96 11.49 -21.15
C GLU A 185 11.03 11.68 -20.07
N LYS A 186 11.94 10.72 -19.94
CA LYS A 186 13.10 10.74 -19.03
C LYS A 186 12.73 11.14 -17.59
N LYS A 187 11.69 10.52 -17.06
CA LYS A 187 11.14 10.80 -15.73
C LYS A 187 11.70 9.85 -14.69
N SER A 188 12.15 10.38 -13.55
CA SER A 188 12.70 9.57 -12.45
C SER A 188 11.66 8.65 -11.81
N GLU A 189 10.36 8.98 -11.90
CA GLU A 189 9.28 8.10 -11.47
C GLU A 189 9.11 6.84 -12.33
N VAL A 190 9.75 6.76 -13.51
CA VAL A 190 9.70 5.59 -14.39
C VAL A 190 10.85 4.65 -14.08
N ARG A 191 10.53 3.47 -13.57
CA ARG A 191 11.50 2.41 -13.30
C ARG A 191 11.35 1.27 -14.31
N SER A 192 12.38 1.07 -15.13
CA SER A 192 12.46 -0.11 -15.99
C SER A 192 12.75 -1.36 -15.15
N MET A 193 11.87 -2.35 -15.25
CA MET A 193 12.02 -3.66 -14.61
C MET A 193 12.73 -4.65 -15.54
N ILE A 194 12.56 -4.48 -16.85
CA ILE A 194 13.24 -5.26 -17.89
C ILE A 194 13.95 -4.26 -18.81
N GLY A 195 15.26 -4.08 -18.61
CA GLY A 195 16.12 -3.26 -19.46
C GLY A 195 16.98 -4.05 -20.45
N THR A 196 17.27 -5.32 -20.12
CA THR A 196 18.06 -6.24 -20.94
C THR A 196 17.50 -7.65 -20.77
N THR A 197 16.91 -8.21 -21.82
CA THR A 197 16.42 -9.60 -21.79
C THR A 197 17.57 -10.55 -22.10
N GLY A 198 18.18 -11.10 -21.07
CA GLY A 198 19.23 -12.12 -21.21
C GLY A 198 20.61 -11.57 -21.65
N PRO A 199 21.67 -12.39 -21.53
CA PRO A 199 23.05 -11.91 -21.43
C PRO A 199 23.67 -11.30 -22.69
N ASN A 200 22.96 -11.08 -23.82
CA ASN A 200 23.53 -10.48 -25.04
C ASN A 200 22.50 -9.93 -26.05
N THR A 201 21.25 -9.64 -25.67
CA THR A 201 20.27 -9.09 -26.63
C THR A 201 20.31 -7.55 -26.64
N THR A 202 20.55 -6.96 -27.81
CA THR A 202 20.59 -5.50 -28.01
C THR A 202 19.18 -4.87 -28.09
N THR A 203 18.13 -5.69 -28.21
CA THR A 203 16.74 -5.25 -28.23
C THR A 203 15.91 -6.21 -27.40
N PRO A 204 15.27 -5.75 -26.32
CA PRO A 204 14.39 -6.61 -25.55
C PRO A 204 13.13 -6.95 -26.38
N PRO A 205 12.71 -8.22 -26.49
CA PRO A 205 11.43 -8.57 -27.12
C PRO A 205 10.23 -8.16 -26.27
N PHE A 206 10.47 -7.74 -25.02
CA PHE A 206 9.44 -7.32 -24.09
C PHE A 206 10.04 -6.37 -23.05
N THR A 207 9.35 -5.29 -22.72
CA THR A 207 9.73 -4.43 -21.59
C THR A 207 8.58 -4.29 -20.59
N VAL A 208 8.95 -4.14 -19.32
CA VAL A 208 8.02 -3.77 -18.26
C VAL A 208 8.57 -2.57 -17.55
N LYS A 209 7.76 -1.52 -17.45
CA LYS A 209 8.09 -0.28 -16.76
C LYS A 209 7.06 -0.03 -15.67
N VAL A 210 7.52 0.23 -14.46
CA VAL A 210 6.69 0.64 -13.33
C VAL A 210 6.74 2.16 -13.24
N VAL A 211 5.59 2.80 -13.22
CA VAL A 211 5.46 4.24 -12.99
C VAL A 211 5.07 4.44 -11.54
N GLU A 212 5.96 5.08 -10.79
CA GLU A 212 5.74 5.43 -9.39
C GLU A 212 4.89 6.70 -9.28
N GLN A 213 4.17 6.86 -8.17
CA GLN A 213 3.56 8.15 -7.87
C GLN A 213 4.69 9.14 -7.52
N PRO A 214 4.85 10.27 -8.25
CA PRO A 214 5.89 11.25 -7.96
C PRO A 214 5.59 11.99 -6.64
N LEU A 215 4.30 12.19 -6.36
CA LEU A 215 3.80 12.73 -5.10
C LEU A 215 3.41 11.56 -4.20
N ARG A 216 4.38 11.04 -3.46
CA ARG A 216 4.09 10.12 -2.35
C ARG A 216 3.77 10.94 -1.13
N SER A 217 2.54 11.43 -1.12
CA SER A 217 2.06 12.25 -0.04
C SER A 217 1.95 11.41 1.22
N THR A 218 2.24 12.11 2.30
CA THR A 218 1.94 11.69 3.64
C THR A 218 0.44 11.88 3.95
N TYR A 219 -0.46 12.32 3.10
CA TYR A 219 -1.91 12.26 3.41
C TYR A 219 -2.49 10.85 3.21
N PRO A 220 -3.76 10.55 3.63
CA PRO A 220 -4.36 9.26 3.35
C PRO A 220 -4.38 9.12 1.85
N ASP A 221 -4.24 7.90 1.37
CA ASP A 221 -4.39 7.66 -0.04
C ASP A 221 -5.84 7.96 -0.42
N THR A 222 -6.05 9.15 -0.95
CA THR A 222 -7.29 9.61 -1.56
C THR A 222 -7.30 9.23 -3.05
N GLY A 223 -6.27 8.54 -3.53
CA GLY A 223 -6.12 8.11 -4.90
C GLY A 223 -4.96 8.81 -5.62
N LEU A 224 -4.98 8.68 -6.94
CA LEU A 224 -3.91 9.14 -7.81
C LEU A 224 -4.03 10.65 -8.09
N ALA A 225 -3.19 11.46 -7.44
CA ALA A 225 -3.20 12.92 -7.57
C ALA A 225 -3.02 13.42 -9.02
N ASN A 226 -2.22 12.72 -9.83
CA ASN A 226 -2.05 13.01 -11.25
C ASN A 226 -2.55 11.82 -12.08
N THR A 227 -3.82 11.90 -12.51
CA THR A 227 -4.47 10.87 -13.33
C THR A 227 -3.81 10.67 -14.70
N SER A 228 -2.97 11.60 -15.18
CA SER A 228 -2.22 11.38 -16.44
C SER A 228 -1.13 10.30 -16.33
N LEU A 229 -0.76 9.91 -15.10
CA LEU A 229 0.24 8.86 -14.83
C LEU A 229 -0.30 7.44 -14.96
N SER A 230 -1.61 7.26 -15.12
CA SER A 230 -2.24 5.94 -15.21
C SER A 230 -3.48 5.97 -16.08
N THR A 231 -3.65 4.94 -16.91
CA THR A 231 -4.93 4.66 -17.58
C THR A 231 -5.68 3.50 -16.95
N THR A 232 -5.01 2.72 -16.11
CA THR A 232 -5.53 1.49 -15.50
C THR A 232 -5.86 1.66 -14.02
N ARG A 233 -5.13 2.50 -13.29
CA ARG A 233 -5.32 2.80 -11.86
C ARG A 233 -5.70 4.27 -11.64
N ASN A 234 -6.84 4.68 -12.19
CA ASN A 234 -7.48 5.95 -11.85
C ASN A 234 -8.18 5.81 -10.50
N LEU A 235 -7.37 5.82 -9.44
CA LEU A 235 -7.82 5.64 -8.08
C LEU A 235 -8.33 6.98 -7.53
N ASP A 236 -9.51 6.95 -6.91
CA ASP A 236 -10.09 8.04 -6.13
C ASP A 236 -10.86 7.39 -4.98
N TYR A 237 -10.30 7.43 -3.79
CA TYR A 237 -10.86 6.77 -2.60
C TYR A 237 -11.77 7.69 -1.78
N LEU A 238 -11.96 8.95 -2.21
CA LEU A 238 -12.78 9.91 -1.49
C LEU A 238 -14.26 9.50 -1.55
N LYS A 239 -14.99 9.62 -0.43
CA LYS A 239 -16.39 9.17 -0.29
C LYS A 239 -16.62 7.68 -0.53
N GLU A 240 -15.57 6.87 -0.49
CA GLU A 240 -15.67 5.41 -0.55
C GLU A 240 -15.42 4.76 0.83
N PRO A 241 -15.97 3.57 1.11
CA PRO A 241 -15.60 2.83 2.30
C PRO A 241 -14.11 2.49 2.31
N THR A 242 -13.42 2.59 3.45
CA THR A 242 -12.00 2.21 3.59
C THR A 242 -11.72 0.72 3.38
N THR A 243 -12.75 -0.13 3.29
CA THR A 243 -12.61 -1.53 2.88
C THR A 243 -12.01 -1.63 1.48
N ASN A 244 -11.00 -2.48 1.31
CA ASN A 244 -10.28 -2.68 0.07
C ASN A 244 -11.23 -2.96 -1.12
N ARG A 245 -11.03 -2.28 -2.27
CA ARG A 245 -11.86 -2.45 -3.48
C ARG A 245 -11.98 -3.90 -3.96
N LEU A 246 -10.91 -4.69 -3.81
CA LEU A 246 -10.89 -6.12 -4.15
C LEU A 246 -11.84 -6.92 -3.23
N ALA A 247 -11.91 -6.58 -1.95
CA ALA A 247 -12.79 -7.24 -0.98
C ALA A 247 -14.27 -6.82 -1.11
N ARG A 248 -14.52 -5.57 -1.54
CA ARG A 248 -15.88 -5.02 -1.75
C ARG A 248 -16.64 -5.73 -2.88
N GLY A 249 -15.92 -6.31 -3.84
CA GLY A 249 -16.51 -7.06 -4.95
C GLY A 249 -17.40 -6.19 -5.85
N ILE A 250 -18.35 -6.83 -6.56
CA ILE A 250 -19.25 -6.12 -7.50
C ILE A 250 -20.24 -5.19 -6.78
N ARG A 251 -20.60 -5.48 -5.53
CA ARG A 251 -21.69 -4.77 -4.82
C ARG A 251 -21.25 -3.55 -4.03
N GLY A 252 -19.98 -3.47 -3.63
CA GLY A 252 -19.45 -2.37 -2.83
C GLY A 252 -18.62 -1.35 -3.64
N ASN A 253 -18.72 -1.38 -4.97
CA ASN A 253 -17.99 -0.51 -5.87
C ASN A 253 -18.96 0.20 -6.83
N THR A 254 -18.63 1.41 -7.25
CA THR A 254 -19.31 2.16 -8.32
C THR A 254 -18.74 1.77 -9.68
N ASP A 255 -19.36 2.22 -10.78
CA ASP A 255 -18.88 1.96 -12.15
C ASP A 255 -17.42 2.42 -12.37
N THR A 256 -16.98 3.46 -11.65
CA THR A 256 -15.61 4.00 -11.72
C THR A 256 -14.64 3.34 -10.74
N SER A 257 -15.15 2.63 -9.72
CA SER A 257 -14.35 2.00 -8.68
C SER A 257 -14.38 0.46 -8.76
N ASP A 258 -15.03 -0.12 -9.78
CA ASP A 258 -15.03 -1.56 -10.04
C ASP A 258 -13.59 -2.01 -10.37
N PRO A 259 -13.04 -3.02 -9.66
CA PRO A 259 -11.71 -3.56 -9.93
C PRO A 259 -11.48 -3.96 -11.39
N ARG A 260 -12.54 -4.33 -12.14
CA ARG A 260 -12.48 -4.69 -13.56
C ARG A 260 -12.38 -3.49 -14.49
N VAL A 261 -12.66 -2.29 -14.00
CA VAL A 261 -12.59 -1.02 -14.74
C VAL A 261 -11.38 -0.20 -14.29
N SER A 262 -11.02 -0.27 -13.00
CA SER A 262 -9.81 0.37 -12.50
C SER A 262 -9.16 -0.37 -11.33
N GLY A 263 -7.83 -0.34 -11.26
CA GLY A 263 -7.03 -0.96 -10.20
C GLY A 263 -6.29 -2.21 -10.70
N ILE A 264 -5.89 -3.05 -9.75
CA ILE A 264 -5.00 -4.20 -10.02
C ILE A 264 -5.62 -5.20 -11.00
N VAL A 265 -6.93 -5.48 -10.91
CA VAL A 265 -7.60 -6.45 -11.78
C VAL A 265 -7.66 -5.95 -13.22
N PHE A 266 -8.08 -4.70 -13.44
CA PHE A 266 -8.09 -4.10 -14.76
C PHE A 266 -6.68 -3.99 -15.36
N GLU A 267 -5.69 -3.56 -14.58
CA GLU A 267 -4.30 -3.51 -15.03
C GLU A 267 -3.79 -4.89 -15.46
N LYS A 268 -4.10 -5.96 -14.71
CA LYS A 268 -3.78 -7.34 -15.11
C LYS A 268 -4.44 -7.70 -16.45
N MET A 269 -5.70 -7.30 -16.66
CA MET A 269 -6.42 -7.56 -17.91
C MET A 269 -5.80 -6.85 -19.11
N GLU A 270 -5.37 -5.59 -18.95
CA GLU A 270 -4.70 -4.84 -20.01
C GLU A 270 -3.27 -5.35 -20.27
N ASN A 271 -2.49 -5.61 -19.22
CA ASN A 271 -1.13 -6.16 -19.35
C ASN A 271 -1.12 -7.56 -19.96
N ARG A 272 -2.19 -8.35 -19.81
CA ARG A 272 -2.39 -9.62 -20.53
C ARG A 272 -2.50 -9.40 -22.05
N LYS A 273 -3.16 -8.34 -22.50
CA LYS A 273 -3.28 -8.04 -23.94
C LYS A 273 -1.95 -7.62 -24.55
N ALA A 274 -1.03 -7.09 -23.74
CA ALA A 274 0.34 -6.78 -24.14
C ALA A 274 1.18 -8.07 -24.24
N GLY A 275 0.99 -8.83 -25.32
CA GLY A 275 1.87 -9.95 -25.70
C GLY A 275 1.64 -11.29 -25.01
N GLN A 276 0.59 -11.44 -24.19
CA GLN A 276 0.26 -12.71 -23.52
C GLN A 276 -0.95 -13.45 -24.14
N MET A 277 -1.32 -13.03 -25.35
CA MET A 277 -2.46 -13.55 -26.11
C MET A 277 -1.99 -14.13 -27.43
N HIS A 278 -2.58 -15.26 -27.83
CA HIS A 278 -2.30 -15.93 -29.11
C HIS A 278 -0.80 -16.12 -29.35
N ILE A 279 -0.05 -16.49 -28.32
CA ILE A 279 1.38 -16.75 -28.38
C ILE A 279 1.59 -17.96 -29.30
N PRO A 280 2.28 -17.79 -30.43
CA PRO A 280 2.46 -18.86 -31.40
C PRO A 280 3.33 -19.98 -30.82
N THR A 281 2.97 -21.22 -31.13
CA THR A 281 3.74 -22.41 -30.79
C THR A 281 4.40 -23.01 -32.02
N ALA A 282 5.44 -23.82 -31.82
CA ALA A 282 6.20 -24.43 -32.92
C ALA A 282 5.35 -25.39 -33.79
N ASP A 283 4.23 -25.93 -33.26
CA ASP A 283 3.29 -26.78 -33.98
C ASP A 283 2.22 -26.00 -34.76
N GLY A 284 2.36 -24.66 -34.87
CA GLY A 284 1.45 -23.79 -35.62
C GLY A 284 0.15 -23.46 -34.88
N LYS A 285 0.00 -23.90 -33.63
CA LYS A 285 -1.09 -23.47 -32.74
C LYS A 285 -0.73 -22.17 -32.02
N SER A 286 -1.60 -21.76 -31.11
CA SER A 286 -1.33 -20.66 -30.21
C SER A 286 -1.89 -20.96 -28.83
N TRP A 287 -1.28 -20.40 -27.80
CA TRP A 287 -1.83 -20.42 -26.44
C TRP A 287 -1.97 -18.99 -25.91
N SER A 288 -2.79 -18.81 -24.88
CA SER A 288 -2.96 -17.52 -24.21
C SER A 288 -2.91 -17.74 -22.71
N GLU A 289 -2.38 -16.76 -21.99
CA GLU A 289 -2.57 -16.71 -20.54
C GLU A 289 -4.07 -16.75 -20.22
N PRO A 290 -4.51 -17.52 -19.21
CA PRO A 290 -5.90 -17.51 -18.77
C PRO A 290 -6.37 -16.09 -18.38
N PRO A 291 -7.63 -15.71 -18.64
CA PRO A 291 -8.17 -14.44 -18.14
C PRO A 291 -8.25 -14.46 -16.62
N SER A 292 -8.13 -13.28 -15.98
CA SER A 292 -8.32 -13.17 -14.53
C SER A 292 -9.75 -13.62 -14.16
N PRO A 293 -9.90 -14.55 -13.21
CA PRO A 293 -11.20 -15.08 -12.82
C PRO A 293 -11.89 -14.24 -11.75
N TRP A 294 -11.38 -13.04 -11.45
CA TRP A 294 -11.86 -12.17 -10.37
C TRP A 294 -13.37 -11.93 -10.50
N GLN A 295 -14.12 -12.39 -9.50
CA GLN A 295 -15.56 -12.14 -9.37
C GLN A 295 -15.95 -12.15 -7.88
N ALA A 296 -15.16 -11.46 -7.06
CA ALA A 296 -15.36 -11.40 -5.63
C ALA A 296 -16.73 -10.79 -5.27
N ILE A 297 -17.32 -11.31 -4.19
CA ILE A 297 -18.54 -10.78 -3.59
C ILE A 297 -18.26 -10.55 -2.10
N TYR A 298 -18.44 -9.31 -1.64
CA TYR A 298 -18.41 -9.02 -0.22
C TYR A 298 -19.52 -9.79 0.53
N PRO A 299 -19.26 -10.37 1.72
CA PRO A 299 -18.04 -10.28 2.54
C PRO A 299 -17.08 -11.47 2.39
N TYR A 300 -17.19 -12.28 1.33
CA TYR A 300 -16.47 -13.56 1.23
C TYR A 300 -15.02 -13.45 0.74
N ASN A 301 -14.57 -12.25 0.35
CA ASN A 301 -13.22 -12.05 -0.12
C ASN A 301 -12.35 -11.40 0.96
N HIS A 302 -11.32 -12.11 1.39
CA HIS A 302 -10.37 -11.69 2.41
C HIS A 302 -9.12 -11.14 1.75
N VAL A 303 -8.93 -9.82 1.86
CA VAL A 303 -7.81 -9.13 1.22
C VAL A 303 -6.96 -8.46 2.27
N HIS A 304 -5.66 -8.76 2.23
CA HIS A 304 -4.63 -8.03 2.94
C HIS A 304 -3.76 -7.29 1.91
N GLN A 305 -3.78 -5.96 1.95
CA GLN A 305 -2.95 -5.10 1.11
C GLN A 305 -2.06 -4.24 1.98
N THR A 306 -0.75 -4.26 1.71
CA THR A 306 0.22 -3.37 2.36
C THR A 306 0.28 -2.03 1.62
N GLU A 307 0.82 -0.99 2.26
CA GLU A 307 0.91 0.39 1.73
C GLU A 307 1.63 0.46 0.37
N SER A 308 2.66 -0.36 0.17
CA SER A 308 3.39 -0.45 -1.11
C SER A 308 2.60 -1.07 -2.26
N GLY A 309 1.43 -1.66 -2.00
CA GLY A 309 0.61 -2.36 -2.99
C GLY A 309 0.87 -3.86 -3.16
N HIS A 310 1.51 -4.53 -2.18
CA HIS A 310 1.49 -6.00 -2.13
C HIS A 310 0.11 -6.47 -1.71
N VAL A 311 -0.38 -7.53 -2.35
CA VAL A 311 -1.70 -8.09 -2.07
C VAL A 311 -1.61 -9.58 -1.79
N ILE A 312 -2.27 -9.99 -0.72
CA ILE A 312 -2.62 -11.37 -0.44
C ILE A 312 -4.14 -11.41 -0.38
N GLU A 313 -4.75 -12.24 -1.22
CA GLU A 313 -6.19 -12.34 -1.39
C GLU A 313 -6.62 -13.80 -1.33
N MET A 314 -7.60 -14.08 -0.47
CA MET A 314 -8.29 -15.36 -0.35
C MET A 314 -9.79 -15.12 -0.53
N ASP A 315 -10.31 -15.59 -1.66
CA ASP A 315 -11.69 -15.39 -2.07
C ASP A 315 -12.48 -16.68 -1.79
N ASP A 316 -13.48 -16.61 -0.92
CA ASP A 316 -14.42 -17.70 -0.61
C ASP A 316 -15.77 -17.49 -1.30
N THR A 317 -15.84 -16.60 -2.31
CA THR A 317 -17.07 -16.38 -3.07
C THR A 317 -17.50 -17.70 -3.75
N PRO A 318 -18.75 -18.19 -3.55
CA PRO A 318 -19.16 -19.50 -4.06
C PRO A 318 -18.97 -19.68 -5.57
N ASN A 319 -18.27 -20.74 -5.97
CA ASN A 319 -17.86 -21.07 -7.36
C ASN A 319 -16.84 -20.09 -7.97
N ARG A 320 -16.29 -19.19 -7.16
CA ARG A 320 -15.30 -18.17 -7.53
C ARG A 320 -14.11 -18.19 -6.56
N GLU A 321 -13.90 -19.33 -5.91
CA GLU A 321 -12.86 -19.52 -4.92
C GLU A 321 -11.49 -19.28 -5.54
N ARG A 322 -10.64 -18.50 -4.85
CA ARG A 322 -9.36 -18.11 -5.42
C ARG A 322 -8.33 -17.74 -4.38
N LEU A 323 -7.09 -18.06 -4.67
CA LEU A 323 -5.92 -17.55 -3.95
C LEU A 323 -5.12 -16.66 -4.87
N HIS A 324 -4.73 -15.50 -4.41
CA HIS A 324 -3.94 -14.56 -5.19
C HIS A 324 -2.87 -13.90 -4.32
N TRP A 325 -1.62 -14.07 -4.72
CA TRP A 325 -0.46 -13.46 -4.08
C TRP A 325 0.25 -12.60 -5.11
N TYR A 326 0.25 -11.29 -4.91
CA TYR A 326 0.65 -10.31 -5.90
C TYR A 326 1.70 -9.35 -5.32
N HIS A 327 2.79 -9.19 -6.06
CA HIS A 327 3.82 -8.20 -5.77
C HIS A 327 3.51 -6.89 -6.48
N ARG A 328 3.79 -5.74 -5.84
CA ARG A 328 3.48 -4.39 -6.35
C ARG A 328 3.99 -4.10 -7.77
N THR A 329 4.97 -4.86 -8.27
CA THR A 329 5.57 -4.72 -9.60
C THR A 329 4.99 -5.68 -10.65
N GLY A 330 3.90 -6.40 -10.34
CA GLY A 330 3.14 -7.19 -11.32
C GLY A 330 3.44 -8.70 -11.35
N THR A 331 4.46 -9.18 -10.62
CA THR A 331 4.67 -10.62 -10.41
C THR A 331 3.57 -11.17 -9.52
N PHE A 332 2.96 -12.30 -9.88
CA PHE A 332 1.92 -12.92 -9.05
C PHE A 332 1.82 -14.43 -9.22
N THR A 333 1.27 -15.07 -8.19
CA THR A 333 0.73 -16.42 -8.25
C THR A 333 -0.77 -16.36 -8.00
N GLU A 334 -1.56 -16.93 -8.90
CA GLU A 334 -3.03 -16.95 -8.81
C GLU A 334 -3.54 -18.38 -9.04
N ILE A 335 -4.38 -18.87 -8.14
CA ILE A 335 -5.06 -20.16 -8.25
C ILE A 335 -6.55 -19.88 -8.47
N HIS A 336 -7.04 -20.29 -9.64
CA HIS A 336 -8.41 -20.06 -10.09
C HIS A 336 -9.40 -21.06 -9.44
N PRO A 337 -10.72 -20.86 -9.59
CA PRO A 337 -11.75 -21.71 -8.95
C PRO A 337 -11.68 -23.19 -9.29
N VAL A 338 -11.17 -23.53 -10.48
CA VAL A 338 -11.03 -24.91 -10.96
C VAL A 338 -9.60 -25.45 -10.83
N GLY A 339 -8.76 -24.82 -10.02
CA GLY A 339 -7.38 -25.25 -9.76
C GLY A 339 -6.37 -24.87 -10.85
N ILE A 340 -6.73 -24.03 -11.83
CA ILE A 340 -5.75 -23.47 -12.77
C ILE A 340 -4.82 -22.56 -11.97
N LYS A 341 -3.53 -22.92 -11.94
CA LYS A 341 -2.48 -22.09 -11.35
C LYS A 341 -1.79 -21.27 -12.44
N VAL A 342 -1.79 -19.96 -12.28
CA VAL A 342 -0.98 -19.04 -13.07
C VAL A 342 0.16 -18.54 -12.19
N ASP A 343 1.39 -18.76 -12.63
CA ASP A 343 2.59 -18.21 -12.00
C ASP A 343 3.23 -17.25 -13.00
N LYS A 344 3.03 -15.94 -12.81
CA LYS A 344 3.54 -14.89 -13.70
C LYS A 344 4.71 -14.19 -13.04
N ILE A 345 5.85 -14.20 -13.72
CA ILE A 345 7.08 -13.56 -13.28
C ILE A 345 7.40 -12.42 -14.26
N VAL A 346 7.43 -11.18 -13.75
CA VAL A 346 7.70 -9.98 -14.55
C VAL A 346 9.18 -9.86 -14.96
N ASN A 347 10.10 -10.40 -14.16
CA ASN A 347 11.54 -10.35 -14.44
C ASN A 347 12.10 -11.78 -14.47
N ASN A 348 13.18 -12.05 -13.74
CA ASN A 348 13.81 -13.38 -13.72
C ASN A 348 13.18 -14.31 -12.68
N TYR A 349 12.94 -15.56 -13.08
CA TYR A 349 12.52 -16.64 -12.19
C TYR A 349 13.71 -17.56 -11.89
N TYR A 350 14.25 -17.50 -10.67
CA TYR A 350 15.28 -18.42 -10.21
C TYR A 350 14.64 -19.60 -9.48
N ASN A 351 14.60 -20.77 -10.13
CA ASN A 351 14.14 -22.03 -9.51
C ASN A 351 15.34 -22.87 -9.05
N ILE A 352 15.85 -22.56 -7.86
CA ILE A 352 17.08 -23.17 -7.32
C ILE A 352 16.71 -24.33 -6.39
N ILE A 353 17.15 -25.54 -6.74
CA ILE A 353 16.84 -26.77 -6.01
C ILE A 353 18.15 -27.46 -5.63
N LEU A 354 18.41 -27.58 -4.32
CA LEU A 354 19.63 -28.23 -3.80
C LEU A 354 19.51 -29.76 -3.73
N GLY A 355 18.30 -30.30 -3.87
CA GLY A 355 18.00 -31.74 -3.89
C GLY A 355 17.47 -32.20 -5.25
N ALA A 356 16.41 -33.01 -5.24
CA ALA A 356 15.74 -33.46 -6.46
C ALA A 356 14.44 -32.68 -6.73
N LYS A 357 14.16 -32.40 -8.01
CA LYS A 357 12.85 -31.91 -8.49
C LYS A 357 12.23 -32.97 -9.39
N TYR A 358 11.09 -33.51 -8.97
CA TYR A 358 10.27 -34.40 -9.81
C TYR A 358 9.14 -33.57 -10.40
N THR A 359 9.04 -33.53 -11.73
CA THR A 359 7.98 -32.82 -12.44
C THR A 359 7.32 -33.81 -13.39
N HIS A 360 6.01 -33.98 -13.25
CA HIS A 360 5.20 -34.76 -14.17
C HIS A 360 4.40 -33.78 -15.04
N ILE A 361 4.50 -33.93 -16.36
CA ILE A 361 3.78 -33.12 -17.34
C ILE A 361 3.04 -34.09 -18.24
N GLU A 362 1.72 -34.05 -18.20
CA GLU A 362 0.84 -34.72 -19.14
C GLU A 362 0.37 -33.68 -20.16
N ALA A 363 0.49 -34.01 -21.45
CA ALA A 363 0.21 -33.11 -22.57
C ALA A 363 -1.05 -33.53 -23.33
#